data_AF-A0A8T6M0J6-F1
#
_entry.id   AF-A0A8T6M0J6-F1
#
_cell.length_a   1.000
_cell.length_b   1.000
_cell.length_c   1.000
_cell.angle_alpha   90.00
_cell.angle_beta   90.00
_cell.angle_gamma   90.00
#
_symmetry.space_group_name_H-M   'P 1'
#
loop_
_entity.id
_entity.type
_entity.pdbx_description
1 polymer ?
#
loop_
_entity_poly.entity_id
_entity_poly.type
_entity_poly.pdbx_seq_one_letter_code
_entity_poly.pdbx_strand_id
1 'polypeptide(L)'
;MVSKKTVKKESEGLKENSNYGLISYILAIVAIVEAIISPMAGIILGIIGLSFSVKEKSKLALKSKKLNIIAIVLGVLLFVAILASSVLLPSSIYGGTQ
;
A
#
# COMPACT_ATOMS: atom_id res chain seq x y z
N MET A 1 34.03 -36.67 -5.87
CA MET A 1 32.61 -36.37 -5.60
C MET A 1 32.52 -34.93 -5.10
N VAL A 2 32.23 -33.99 -5.99
CA VAL A 2 32.26 -32.54 -5.70
C VAL A 2 30.84 -32.06 -5.45
N SER A 3 30.62 -31.56 -4.23
CA SER A 3 29.36 -31.00 -3.76
C SER A 3 29.07 -29.67 -4.46
N LYS A 4 28.37 -29.71 -5.61
CA LYS A 4 27.83 -28.53 -6.32
C LYS A 4 26.44 -28.16 -5.78
N LYS A 5 26.35 -27.72 -4.51
CA LYS A 5 25.06 -27.34 -3.89
C LYS A 5 24.89 -25.83 -3.65
N THR A 6 25.77 -25.03 -4.22
CA THR A 6 25.75 -23.57 -4.13
C THR A 6 26.05 -23.05 -5.53
N VAL A 7 25.32 -22.02 -5.98
CA VAL A 7 25.39 -21.41 -7.33
C VAL A 7 24.51 -22.11 -8.39
N LYS A 8 23.17 -21.95 -8.29
CA LYS A 8 22.24 -21.79 -9.44
C LYS A 8 20.79 -21.79 -8.96
N LYS A 9 20.25 -20.61 -8.67
CA LYS A 9 18.80 -20.34 -8.78
C LYS A 9 18.48 -18.84 -8.84
N GLU A 10 19.44 -18.06 -9.29
CA GLU A 10 19.15 -16.84 -10.05
C GLU A 10 18.97 -17.29 -11.51
N SER A 11 18.06 -16.64 -12.23
CA SER A 11 17.78 -16.84 -13.66
C SER A 11 17.11 -18.15 -14.09
N GLU A 12 15.98 -18.50 -13.48
CA GLU A 12 14.95 -19.29 -14.17
C GLU A 12 13.58 -18.63 -14.04
N GLY A 13 13.06 -18.14 -15.16
CA GLY A 13 11.62 -18.05 -15.36
C GLY A 13 11.03 -16.64 -15.46
N LEU A 14 11.53 -15.84 -16.41
CA LEU A 14 10.64 -15.03 -17.23
C LEU A 14 9.64 -15.99 -17.91
N LYS A 15 8.52 -16.27 -17.23
CA LYS A 15 7.32 -16.83 -17.85
C LYS A 15 6.25 -15.76 -17.74
N GLU A 16 6.24 -14.91 -18.77
CA GLU A 16 5.05 -14.43 -19.48
C GLU A 16 3.74 -14.78 -18.74
N ASN A 17 3.32 -13.85 -17.85
CA ASN A 17 2.10 -13.75 -17.02
C ASN A 17 2.40 -13.07 -15.64
N SER A 18 3.43 -12.21 -15.56
CA SER A 18 3.97 -11.64 -14.31
C SER A 18 3.79 -10.13 -14.13
N ASN A 19 2.97 -9.48 -14.98
CA ASN A 19 2.77 -8.03 -14.92
C ASN A 19 2.00 -7.61 -13.67
N TYR A 20 1.11 -8.47 -13.15
CA TYR A 20 0.26 -8.13 -12.01
C TYR A 20 1.06 -7.89 -10.72
N GLY A 21 2.18 -8.56 -10.53
CA GLY A 21 3.05 -8.43 -9.37
C GLY A 21 3.73 -7.08 -9.35
N LEU A 22 4.31 -6.68 -10.48
CA LEU A 22 4.90 -5.35 -10.68
C LEU A 22 3.85 -4.25 -10.58
N ILE A 23 2.70 -4.42 -11.24
CA ILE A 23 1.57 -3.47 -11.17
C ILE A 23 1.10 -3.32 -9.72
N SER A 24 0.92 -4.41 -8.97
CA SER A 24 0.49 -4.34 -7.58
C SER A 24 1.51 -3.64 -6.69
N TYR A 25 2.81 -3.82 -6.97
CA TYR A 25 3.89 -3.20 -6.22
C TYR A 25 3.96 -1.68 -6.48
N ILE A 26 3.82 -1.27 -7.74
CA ILE A 26 3.72 0.14 -8.13
C ILE A 26 2.46 0.75 -7.49
N LEU A 27 1.31 0.09 -7.60
CA LEU A 27 0.07 0.55 -6.94
C LEU A 27 0.26 0.70 -5.43
N ALA A 28 0.99 -0.20 -4.78
CA ALA A 28 1.24 -0.12 -3.35
C ALA A 28 2.08 1.10 -2.98
N ILE A 29 3.12 1.42 -3.75
CA ILE A 29 3.93 2.62 -3.53
C ILE A 29 3.09 3.88 -3.76
N VAL A 30 2.35 3.92 -4.87
CA VAL A 30 1.48 5.06 -5.21
C VAL A 30 0.41 5.25 -4.13
N ALA A 31 -0.18 4.17 -3.61
CA ALA A 31 -1.17 4.23 -2.53
C ALA A 31 -0.60 4.86 -1.26
N ILE A 32 0.66 4.55 -0.89
CA ILE A 32 1.32 5.15 0.28
C ILE A 32 1.52 6.65 0.08
N VAL A 33 1.98 7.07 -1.10
CA VAL A 33 2.21 8.49 -1.41
C VAL A 33 0.88 9.24 -1.45
N GLU A 34 -0.13 8.69 -2.10
CA GLU A 34 -1.48 9.27 -2.17
C GLU A 34 -2.13 9.33 -0.78
N ALA A 35 -1.92 8.36 0.11
CA ALA A 35 -2.48 8.40 1.47
C ALA A 35 -2.05 9.65 2.27
N ILE A 36 -0.89 10.24 1.93
CA ILE A 36 -0.39 11.46 2.58
C ILE A 36 -1.10 12.71 2.03
N ILE A 37 -1.38 12.74 0.73
CA ILE A 37 -2.01 13.88 0.05
C ILE A 37 -3.53 13.84 0.23
N SER A 38 -4.12 12.68 -0.06
CA SER A 38 -5.54 12.37 0.03
C SER A 38 -5.70 11.00 0.70
N PRO A 39 -5.97 10.96 2.00
CA PRO A 39 -6.12 9.69 2.74
C PRO A 39 -7.14 8.75 2.11
N MET A 40 -8.19 9.32 1.51
CA MET A 40 -9.23 8.54 0.85
C MET A 40 -8.75 7.90 -0.46
N ALA A 41 -7.95 8.61 -1.27
CA ALA A 41 -7.32 8.05 -2.47
C ALA A 41 -6.35 6.93 -2.11
N GLY A 42 -5.55 7.12 -1.05
CA GLY A 42 -4.63 6.10 -0.54
C GLY A 42 -5.35 4.80 -0.10
N ILE A 43 -6.51 4.91 0.56
CA ILE A 43 -7.33 3.75 0.93
C ILE A 43 -7.85 3.03 -0.32
N ILE A 44 -8.42 3.76 -1.29
CA ILE A 44 -8.98 3.18 -2.51
C ILE A 44 -7.89 2.47 -3.33
N LEU A 45 -6.76 3.14 -3.58
CA LEU A 45 -5.63 2.55 -4.29
C LEU A 45 -5.02 1.35 -3.54
N GLY A 46 -4.97 1.39 -2.21
CA GLY A 46 -4.54 0.27 -1.40
C GLY A 46 -5.43 -0.96 -1.56
N ILE A 47 -6.76 -0.78 -1.61
CA ILE A 47 -7.73 -1.87 -1.85
C ILE A 47 -7.60 -2.45 -3.26
N ILE A 48 -7.45 -1.59 -4.28
CA ILE A 48 -7.25 -2.01 -5.67
C ILE A 48 -5.93 -2.79 -5.79
N GLY A 49 -4.84 -2.26 -5.21
CA GLY A 49 -3.54 -2.92 -5.16
C GLY A 49 -3.59 -4.29 -4.47
N LEU A 50 -4.35 -4.40 -3.38
CA LEU A 50 -4.57 -5.65 -2.67
C LEU A 50 -5.29 -6.69 -3.56
N SER A 51 -6.30 -6.26 -4.32
CA SER A 51 -7.06 -7.13 -5.23
C SER A 51 -6.18 -7.69 -6.36
N PHE A 52 -5.26 -6.91 -6.90
CA PHE A 52 -4.27 -7.40 -7.88
C PHE A 52 -3.26 -8.36 -7.23
N SER A 53 -2.85 -8.08 -6.00
CA SER A 53 -1.91 -8.92 -5.25
C SER A 53 -2.51 -10.26 -4.81
N VAL A 54 -3.84 -10.37 -4.67
CA VAL A 54 -4.54 -11.64 -4.39
C VAL A 54 -4.48 -12.60 -5.58
N LYS A 55 -4.47 -12.08 -6.82
CA LYS A 55 -4.44 -12.89 -8.03
C LYS A 55 -3.07 -13.52 -8.32
N GLU A 56 -2.00 -13.05 -7.69
CA GLU A 56 -0.65 -13.55 -7.92
C GLU A 56 -0.03 -14.17 -6.65
N LYS A 57 0.53 -15.38 -6.75
CA LYS A 57 1.19 -16.09 -5.63
C LYS A 57 2.72 -15.95 -5.65
N SER A 58 3.24 -14.88 -6.24
CA SER A 58 4.68 -14.62 -6.29
C SER A 58 5.20 -14.06 -4.96
N LYS A 59 6.51 -14.19 -4.69
CA LYS A 59 7.15 -13.56 -3.51
C LYS A 59 6.97 -12.04 -3.48
N LEU A 60 6.90 -11.41 -4.66
CA LEU A 60 6.64 -9.98 -4.83
C LEU A 60 5.20 -9.63 -4.43
N ALA A 61 4.23 -10.44 -4.83
CA ALA A 61 2.84 -10.26 -4.42
C ALA A 61 2.68 -10.35 -2.90
N LEU A 62 3.39 -11.26 -2.22
CA LEU A 62 3.36 -11.32 -0.75
C LEU A 62 3.91 -10.06 -0.08
N LYS A 63 4.99 -9.47 -0.62
CA LYS A 63 5.51 -8.19 -0.12
C LYS A 63 4.56 -7.04 -0.43
N SER A 64 3.99 -7.01 -1.64
CA SER A 64 3.01 -6.01 -2.08
C SER A 64 1.74 -6.03 -1.21
N LYS A 65 1.23 -7.20 -0.82
CA LYS A 65 0.12 -7.32 0.15
C LYS A 65 0.42 -6.60 1.47
N LYS A 66 1.64 -6.79 2.01
CA LYS A 66 2.05 -6.13 3.26
C LYS A 66 2.13 -4.61 3.08
N LEU A 67 2.70 -4.12 1.97
CA LEU A 67 2.74 -2.68 1.68
C LEU A 67 1.34 -2.08 1.51
N ASN A 68 0.44 -2.75 0.79
CA ASN A 68 -0.94 -2.28 0.60
C ASN A 68 -1.71 -2.21 1.92
N ILE A 69 -1.53 -3.20 2.81
CA ILE A 69 -2.11 -3.15 4.16
C ILE A 69 -1.57 -1.94 4.94
N ILE A 70 -0.27 -1.69 4.89
CA ILE A 70 0.34 -0.52 5.54
C ILE A 70 -0.26 0.77 4.98
N ALA A 71 -0.42 0.87 3.65
CA ALA A 71 -1.04 2.02 2.99
C ALA A 71 -2.48 2.26 3.48
N ILE A 72 -3.29 1.20 3.57
CA ILE A 72 -4.67 1.29 4.08
C ILE A 72 -4.67 1.72 5.54
N VAL A 73 -3.83 1.12 6.38
CA VAL A 73 -3.76 1.45 7.81
C VAL A 73 -3.32 2.92 8.02
N LEU A 74 -2.31 3.38 7.29
CA LEU A 74 -1.88 4.78 7.31
C LEU A 74 -2.99 5.71 6.82
N GLY A 75 -3.66 5.37 5.72
CA GLY A 75 -4.77 6.15 5.19
C GLY A 75 -5.91 6.29 6.20
N VAL A 76 -6.29 5.20 6.87
CA VAL A 76 -7.34 5.24 7.91
C VAL A 76 -6.89 6.08 9.12
N LEU A 77 -5.65 5.92 9.59
CA LEU A 77 -5.10 6.70 10.69
C LEU A 77 -5.12 8.21 10.40
N LEU A 78 -4.62 8.60 9.22
CA LEU A 78 -4.61 10.00 8.78
C LEU A 78 -6.03 10.54 8.60
N PHE A 79 -6.93 9.75 8.04
CA PHE A 79 -8.33 10.15 7.86
C PHE A 79 -9.02 10.44 9.20
N VAL A 80 -8.83 9.57 10.20
CA VAL A 80 -9.36 9.78 11.56
C VAL A 80 -8.74 11.02 12.20
N ALA A 81 -7.43 11.25 12.04
CA ALA A 81 -6.77 12.44 12.58
C ALA A 81 -7.29 13.75 11.95
N ILE A 82 -7.56 13.76 10.64
CA ILE A 82 -8.16 14.90 9.94
C ILE A 82 -9.58 15.14 10.44
N LEU A 83 -10.40 14.09 10.56
CA LEU A 83 -11.77 14.22 11.07
C LEU A 83 -11.78 14.76 12.50
N ALA A 84 -10.95 14.23 13.40
CA ALA A 84 -10.83 14.72 14.77
C ALA A 84 -10.41 16.19 14.81
N SER A 85 -9.43 16.58 14.00
CA SER A 85 -8.97 17.97 13.90
C SER A 85 -10.09 18.89 13.38
N SER A 86 -10.83 18.46 12.35
CA SER A 86 -11.92 19.24 11.76
C SER A 86 -13.10 19.46 12.71
N VAL A 87 -13.32 18.58 13.67
CA VAL A 87 -14.39 18.72 14.67
C VAL A 87 -13.93 19.57 15.85
N LEU A 88 -12.65 19.49 16.24
CA LEU A 88 -12.12 20.20 17.41
C LEU A 88 -11.79 21.68 17.12
N LEU A 89 -11.33 22.00 15.91
CA LEU A 89 -10.98 23.37 15.49
C LEU A 89 -12.14 24.38 15.45
N PRO A 90 -13.37 24.06 14.97
CA PRO A 90 -14.44 25.04 14.91
C PRO A 90 -14.94 25.43 16.31
N SER A 91 -14.94 24.52 17.28
CA SER A 91 -15.38 24.82 18.65
C SER A 91 -14.50 25.81 19.40
N SER A 92 -13.20 25.87 19.11
CA SER A 92 -12.29 26.82 19.78
C SER A 92 -12.27 28.21 19.15
N ILE A 93 -12.73 28.37 17.91
CA ILE A 93 -12.70 29.66 17.19
C ILE A 93 -14.06 30.38 17.25
N TYR A 94 -15.18 29.65 17.29
CA TYR A 94 -16.53 30.26 17.36
C TYR A 94 -17.00 30.66 18.78
N GLY A 95 -16.21 30.36 19.82
CA GLY A 95 -16.51 30.78 21.21
C GLY A 95 -16.02 32.17 21.60
N GLY A 96 -15.39 32.92 20.68
CA GLY A 96 -14.70 34.19 20.97
C GLY A 96 -15.40 35.48 20.50
N THR A 97 -16.63 35.40 20.00
CA THR A 97 -17.41 36.59 19.60
C THR A 97 -18.75 36.62 20.31
N GLN A 98 -18.72 36.92 21.61
CA GLN A 98 -19.83 37.48 22.39
C GLN A 98 -19.25 38.59 23.26
#